data_AF-A0A5J4V3E1-F1
#
_entry.id   AF-A0A5J4V3E1-F1
#
_cell.length_a   1.000
_cell.length_b   1.000
_cell.length_c   1.000
_cell.angle_alpha   90.00
_cell.angle_beta   90.00
_cell.angle_gamma   90.00
#
_symmetry.space_group_name_H-M   'P 1'
#
loop_
_entity.id
_entity.type
_entity.pdbx_description
1 polymer ?
#
loop_
_entity_poly.entity_id
_entity_poly.type
_entity_poly.pdbx_seq_one_letter_code
_entity_poly.pdbx_strand_id
1 'polypeptide(L)'
;MASLSEQQRQWLFNRVHRESNIFPYEVDQVEAHGIGTLVGDPVECKSIKRVLNVGRDWGRPIVVGYVKSNVGHLQLAAGILSLIKVAYALKHNLIPPTISTLTLNPRIDMKALNSKIVTQLQQFPASTYEGKQ
;
A
#
# COMPACT_ATOMS: atom_id res chain seq x y z
N MET A 1 -2.40 -21.94 -2.22
CA MET A 1 -1.54 -20.91 -1.59
C MET A 1 -2.21 -20.44 -0.31
N ALA A 2 -1.57 -20.59 0.85
CA ALA A 2 -2.12 -20.11 2.12
C ALA A 2 -2.12 -18.58 2.13
N SER A 3 -3.29 -17.95 2.08
CA SER A 3 -3.40 -16.51 2.29
C SER A 3 -3.17 -16.21 3.77
N LEU A 4 -2.23 -15.30 4.08
CA LEU A 4 -2.02 -14.83 5.45
C LEU A 4 -3.31 -14.27 6.04
N SER A 5 -3.58 -14.59 7.30
CA SER A 5 -4.69 -13.99 8.03
C SER A 5 -4.47 -12.48 8.25
N GLU A 6 -5.54 -11.75 8.51
CA GLU A 6 -5.47 -10.32 8.86
C GLU A 6 -4.52 -10.09 10.04
N GLN A 7 -4.57 -10.96 11.05
CA GLN A 7 -3.74 -10.87 12.25
C GLN A 7 -2.25 -11.06 11.94
N GLN A 8 -1.91 -12.01 11.06
CA GLN A 8 -0.51 -12.24 10.64
C GLN A 8 0.05 -11.03 9.89
N ARG A 9 -0.74 -10.43 9.00
CA ARG A 9 -0.35 -9.19 8.30
C ARG A 9 -0.15 -8.06 9.31
N GLN A 10 -1.12 -7.83 10.19
CA GLN A 10 -1.03 -6.77 11.20
C GLN A 10 0.22 -6.93 12.09
N TRP A 11 0.52 -8.16 12.52
CA TRP A 11 1.73 -8.44 13.30
C TRP A 11 3.01 -8.04 12.56
N LEU A 12 3.12 -8.38 11.27
CA LEU A 12 4.28 -8.02 10.44
C LEU A 12 4.42 -6.51 10.32
N PHE A 13 3.33 -5.80 9.99
CA PHE A 13 3.32 -4.35 9.91
C PHE A 13 3.81 -3.71 11.22
N ASN A 14 3.25 -4.12 12.35
CA ASN A 14 3.64 -3.60 13.67
C ASN A 14 5.11 -3.87 13.99
N ARG A 15 5.62 -5.06 13.63
CA ARG A 15 7.03 -5.41 13.80
C ARG A 15 7.93 -4.48 12.99
N VAL A 16 7.63 -4.29 11.70
CA VAL A 16 8.44 -3.43 10.81
C VAL A 16 8.47 -2.00 11.33
N HIS A 17 7.34 -1.43 11.72
CA HIS A 17 7.29 -0.07 12.28
C HIS A 17 8.10 0.09 13.56
N ARG A 18 8.08 -0.92 14.44
CA ARG A 18 8.90 -0.93 15.65
C ARG A 18 10.40 -0.99 15.33
N GLU A 19 10.79 -1.77 14.32
CA GLU A 19 12.18 -1.95 13.92
C GLU A 19 12.73 -0.77 13.10
N SER A 20 11.88 -0.04 12.37
CA SER A 20 12.28 1.10 11.54
C SER A 20 12.20 2.47 12.23
N ASN A 21 11.59 2.56 13.43
CA ASN A 21 11.29 3.82 14.11
C ASN A 21 10.45 4.79 13.26
N ILE A 22 9.61 4.26 12.36
CA ILE A 22 8.67 5.01 11.53
C ILE A 22 7.27 4.78 12.06
N PHE A 23 6.55 5.84 12.41
CA PHE A 23 5.15 5.73 12.82
C PHE A 23 4.25 5.38 11.63
N PRO A 24 3.16 4.63 11.84
CA PRO A 24 2.26 4.23 10.75
C PRO A 24 1.68 5.41 9.94
N TYR A 25 1.39 6.54 10.59
CA TYR A 25 0.87 7.74 9.93
C TYR A 25 1.92 8.50 9.09
N GLU A 26 3.21 8.14 9.18
CA GLU A 26 4.28 8.72 8.36
C GLU A 26 4.40 8.03 6.99
N VAL A 27 3.74 6.88 6.76
CA VAL A 27 3.78 6.14 5.49
C VAL A 27 2.73 6.65 4.52
N ASP A 28 3.11 7.43 3.50
CA ASP A 28 2.14 8.01 2.55
C ASP A 28 1.68 7.06 1.44
N GLN A 29 2.47 6.03 1.12
CA GLN A 29 2.19 5.10 0.02
C GLN A 29 2.47 3.65 0.41
N VAL A 30 1.61 2.75 -0.09
CA VAL A 30 1.77 1.29 0.03
C VAL A 30 1.74 0.65 -1.34
N GLU A 31 2.80 -0.10 -1.64
CA GLU A 31 2.82 -1.05 -2.74
C GLU A 31 2.26 -2.40 -2.27
N ALA A 32 1.00 -2.66 -2.60
CA ALA A 32 0.24 -3.82 -2.14
C ALA A 32 0.61 -5.11 -2.87
N HIS A 33 0.31 -6.24 -2.25
CA HIS A 33 0.39 -7.54 -2.90
C HIS A 33 -0.59 -7.62 -4.08
N GLY A 34 -1.85 -7.20 -3.90
CA GLY A 34 -2.77 -6.82 -4.98
C GLY A 34 -2.93 -7.87 -6.07
N ILE A 35 -3.32 -9.10 -5.69
CA ILE A 35 -3.47 -10.23 -6.62
C ILE A 35 -4.88 -10.36 -7.23
N GLY A 36 -5.81 -9.47 -6.88
CA GLY A 36 -7.13 -9.41 -7.52
C GLY A 36 -8.12 -10.44 -6.97
N THR A 37 -8.01 -10.84 -5.71
CA THR A 37 -8.83 -11.92 -5.14
C THR A 37 -10.05 -11.40 -4.37
N LEU A 38 -11.17 -12.12 -4.49
CA LEU A 38 -12.42 -11.75 -3.82
C LEU A 38 -12.33 -11.72 -2.28
N VAL A 39 -11.46 -12.53 -1.70
CA VAL A 39 -11.27 -12.66 -0.24
C VAL A 39 -9.98 -12.01 0.22
N GLY A 40 -8.88 -12.19 -0.51
CA GLY A 40 -7.56 -11.73 -0.07
C GLY A 40 -7.40 -10.21 -0.11
N ASP A 41 -7.96 -9.54 -1.13
CA ASP A 41 -7.83 -8.10 -1.30
C ASP A 41 -8.58 -7.32 -0.19
N PRO A 42 -9.82 -7.67 0.21
CA PRO A 42 -10.46 -7.05 1.36
C PRO A 42 -9.67 -7.24 2.66
N VAL A 43 -9.07 -8.42 2.87
CA VAL A 43 -8.23 -8.68 4.06
C VAL A 43 -6.96 -7.84 4.02
N GLU A 44 -6.36 -7.64 2.85
CA GLU A 44 -5.17 -6.81 2.68
C GLU A 44 -5.49 -5.35 2.99
N CYS A 45 -6.53 -4.81 2.36
CA CYS A 45 -7.00 -3.44 2.60
C CYS A 45 -7.37 -3.18 4.06
N LYS A 46 -8.05 -4.12 4.73
CA LYS A 46 -8.37 -4.00 6.17
C LYS A 46 -7.11 -3.95 7.03
N SER A 47 -6.13 -4.80 6.75
CA SER A 47 -4.85 -4.79 7.49
C SER A 47 -4.09 -3.47 7.31
N ILE A 48 -4.07 -2.92 6.09
CA ILE A 48 -3.48 -1.61 5.78
C ILE A 48 -4.18 -0.52 6.59
N LYS A 49 -5.52 -0.44 6.54
CA LYS A 49 -6.31 0.52 7.34
C LYS A 49 -5.97 0.41 8.83
N ARG A 50 -5.97 -0.81 9.37
CA ARG A 50 -5.86 -1.04 10.82
C ARG A 50 -4.52 -0.60 11.39
N VAL A 51 -3.47 -0.60 10.59
CA VAL A 51 -2.13 -0.16 10.99
C VAL A 51 -1.89 1.29 10.56
N LEU A 52 -1.95 1.57 9.27
CA LEU A 52 -1.44 2.82 8.70
C LEU A 52 -2.36 4.04 8.88
N ASN A 53 -3.61 3.82 9.28
CA ASN A 53 -4.51 4.93 9.61
C ASN A 53 -4.50 5.28 11.10
N VAL A 54 -3.74 4.58 11.94
CA VAL A 54 -3.61 4.94 13.36
C VAL A 54 -2.87 6.28 13.45
N GLY A 55 -3.58 7.32 13.92
CA GLY A 55 -3.04 8.68 14.02
C GLY A 55 -2.99 9.45 12.70
N ARG A 56 -3.55 8.92 11.60
CA ARG A 56 -3.58 9.58 10.30
C ARG A 56 -4.80 10.51 10.17
N ASP A 57 -4.57 11.68 9.59
CA ASP A 57 -5.63 12.60 9.18
C ASP A 57 -6.48 12.01 8.03
N TRP A 58 -7.81 12.14 8.13
CA TRP A 58 -8.75 11.80 7.07
C TRP A 58 -8.57 12.64 5.81
N GLY A 59 -7.98 13.83 5.91
CA GLY A 59 -7.57 14.65 4.77
C GLY A 59 -6.36 14.11 3.99
N ARG A 60 -5.65 13.11 4.54
CA ARG A 60 -4.42 12.54 3.96
C ARG A 60 -4.55 11.01 3.77
N PRO A 61 -5.44 10.54 2.87
CA PRO A 61 -5.64 9.11 2.67
C PRO A 61 -4.37 8.41 2.18
N ILE A 62 -4.17 7.16 2.62
CA ILE A 62 -3.08 6.31 2.16
C ILE A 62 -3.19 6.10 0.65
N VAL A 63 -2.09 6.30 -0.07
CA VAL A 63 -2.00 5.99 -1.50
C VAL A 63 -1.66 4.51 -1.66
N VAL A 64 -2.50 3.77 -2.39
CA VAL A 64 -2.30 2.33 -2.65
C VAL A 64 -1.99 2.13 -4.12
N GLY A 65 -0.94 1.37 -4.41
CA GLY A 65 -0.60 0.92 -5.76
C GLY A 65 -0.22 -0.55 -5.79
N TYR A 66 -0.23 -1.15 -6.99
CA TYR A 66 0.25 -2.52 -7.19
C TYR A 66 0.72 -2.75 -8.63
N VAL A 67 2.00 -3.09 -8.78
CA VAL A 67 2.72 -3.21 -10.06
C VAL A 67 2.23 -4.37 -10.91
N LYS A 68 1.60 -5.38 -10.29
CA LYS A 68 1.07 -6.56 -10.98
C LYS A 68 0.00 -6.20 -12.00
N SER A 69 -0.66 -5.05 -11.84
CA SER A 69 -1.56 -4.53 -12.86
C SER A 69 -0.86 -4.19 -14.18
N ASN A 70 0.40 -3.78 -14.13
CA ASN A 70 1.18 -3.34 -15.29
C ASN A 70 1.90 -4.49 -15.98
N VAL A 71 2.43 -5.45 -15.21
CA VAL A 71 3.36 -6.48 -15.71
C VAL A 71 2.92 -7.92 -15.42
N GLY A 72 1.71 -8.10 -14.86
CA GLY A 72 1.22 -9.39 -14.43
C GLY A 72 1.85 -9.89 -13.12
N HIS A 73 1.43 -11.07 -12.67
CA HIS A 73 1.95 -11.66 -11.44
C HIS A 73 3.20 -12.52 -11.71
N LEU A 74 4.38 -11.92 -11.56
CA LEU A 74 5.68 -12.58 -11.78
C LEU A 74 6.14 -13.47 -10.61
N GLN A 75 5.18 -14.08 -9.88
CA GLN A 75 5.40 -15.02 -8.76
C GLN A 75 6.57 -14.63 -7.84
N LEU A 76 7.69 -15.36 -7.90
CA LEU A 76 8.88 -15.17 -7.08
C LEU A 76 9.53 -13.78 -7.27
N ALA A 77 9.40 -13.18 -8.45
CA ALA A 77 9.93 -11.85 -8.75
C ALA A 77 9.00 -10.70 -8.31
N ALA A 78 7.79 -11.00 -7.82
CA ALA A 78 6.82 -9.96 -7.47
C ALA A 78 7.32 -8.99 -6.38
N GLY A 79 8.10 -9.50 -5.42
CA GLY A 79 8.68 -8.69 -4.34
C GLY A 79 9.71 -7.70 -4.85
N ILE A 80 10.70 -8.17 -5.61
CA ILE A 80 11.77 -7.31 -6.14
C ILE A 80 11.24 -6.26 -7.12
N LEU A 81 10.23 -6.59 -7.93
CA LEU A 81 9.58 -5.62 -8.82
C LEU A 81 8.86 -4.51 -8.05
N SER A 82 8.17 -4.86 -6.97
CA SER A 82 7.51 -3.89 -6.09
C SER A 82 8.55 -2.94 -5.47
N LEU A 83 9.69 -3.47 -5.02
CA LEU A 83 10.79 -2.68 -4.50
C LEU A 83 11.40 -1.76 -5.56
N ILE A 84 11.65 -2.26 -6.78
CA ILE A 84 12.17 -1.45 -7.89
C ILE A 84 11.22 -0.29 -8.22
N LYS A 85 9.90 -0.55 -8.28
CA LYS A 85 8.90 0.49 -8.52
C LYS A 85 8.97 1.56 -7.43
N VAL A 86 8.98 1.18 -6.15
CA VAL A 86 9.04 2.13 -5.03
C VAL A 86 10.35 2.93 -5.05
N ALA A 87 11.49 2.27 -5.32
CA ALA A 87 12.78 2.95 -5.42
C ALA A 87 12.80 4.00 -6.54
N TYR A 88 12.26 3.68 -7.72
CA TYR A 88 12.12 4.64 -8.82
C TYR A 88 11.11 5.74 -8.50
N ALA A 89 10.01 5.41 -7.84
CA ALA A 89 9.02 6.40 -7.44
C ALA A 89 9.63 7.45 -6.49
N LEU A 90 10.39 7.00 -5.48
CA LEU A 90 11.11 7.86 -4.55
C LEU A 90 12.20 8.69 -5.27
N LYS A 91 12.99 8.06 -6.14
CA LYS A 91 14.03 8.73 -6.93
C LYS A 91 13.49 9.90 -7.76
N HIS A 92 12.30 9.74 -8.33
CA HIS A 92 11.67 10.74 -9.18
C HIS A 92 10.63 11.62 -8.47
N ASN A 93 10.40 11.40 -7.17
CA ASN A 93 9.32 12.02 -6.39
C ASN A 93 7.94 11.91 -7.07
N LEU A 94 7.66 10.78 -7.72
CA LEU A 94 6.46 10.53 -8.50
C LEU A 94 5.94 9.11 -8.28
N ILE A 95 4.66 8.98 -7.95
CA ILE A 95 3.97 7.70 -7.79
C ILE A 95 3.34 7.33 -9.14
N PRO A 96 3.81 6.27 -9.81
CA PRO A 96 3.27 5.86 -11.10
C PRO A 96 1.88 5.23 -10.96
N PRO A 97 1.02 5.36 -11.99
CA PRO A 97 -0.34 4.82 -11.95
C PRO A 97 -0.36 3.29 -11.93
N THR A 98 -1.32 2.76 -11.18
CA THR A 98 -1.78 1.37 -11.25
C THR A 98 -2.84 1.30 -12.34
N ILE A 99 -2.63 0.43 -13.33
CA ILE A 99 -3.52 0.33 -14.51
C ILE A 99 -4.61 -0.73 -14.29
N SER A 100 -5.60 -0.81 -15.17
CA SER A 100 -6.61 -1.90 -15.20
C SER A 100 -7.42 -2.10 -13.91
N THR A 101 -7.81 -1.02 -13.23
CA THR A 101 -8.82 -1.04 -12.16
C THR A 101 -10.25 -1.09 -12.73
N LEU A 102 -10.54 -2.00 -13.67
CA LEU A 102 -11.82 -1.98 -14.40
C LEU A 102 -13.04 -2.17 -13.49
N THR A 103 -12.89 -2.88 -12.37
CA THR A 103 -13.86 -2.85 -11.26
C THR A 103 -13.14 -3.24 -9.98
N LEU A 104 -13.09 -2.34 -9.01
CA LEU A 104 -12.60 -2.68 -7.67
C LEU A 104 -13.47 -3.82 -7.11
N ASN A 105 -12.88 -4.72 -6.33
CA ASN A 105 -13.65 -5.71 -5.59
C ASN A 105 -14.77 -5.00 -4.80
N PRO A 106 -16.06 -5.35 -5.00
CA PRO A 106 -17.20 -4.63 -4.42
C PRO A 106 -17.24 -4.69 -2.89
N ARG A 107 -16.43 -5.56 -2.27
CA ARG A 107 -16.27 -5.66 -0.81
C ARG A 107 -15.25 -4.65 -0.26
N ILE A 108 -14.66 -3.81 -1.11
CA ILE A 108 -13.66 -2.81 -0.74
C ILE A 108 -14.27 -1.43 -0.94
N ASP A 109 -14.48 -0.71 0.16
CA ASP A 109 -14.84 0.70 0.15
C ASP A 109 -13.61 1.54 0.51
N MET A 110 -12.95 2.10 -0.51
CA MET A 110 -11.74 2.90 -0.34
C MET A 110 -11.96 4.13 0.53
N LYS A 111 -13.15 4.74 0.49
CA LYS A 111 -13.49 5.90 1.32
C LYS A 111 -13.59 5.50 2.78
N ALA A 112 -14.31 4.42 3.08
CA ALA A 112 -14.36 3.87 4.43
C ALA A 112 -12.98 3.41 4.93
N LEU A 113 -12.07 3.07 4.03
CA LEU A 113 -10.69 2.68 4.34
C LEU A 113 -9.73 3.86 4.52
N ASN A 114 -10.15 5.12 4.31
CA ASN A 114 -9.26 6.28 4.22
C ASN A 114 -8.05 6.01 3.32
N SER A 115 -8.30 5.43 2.14
CA SER A 115 -7.28 5.05 1.18
C SER A 115 -7.74 5.41 -0.23
N LYS A 116 -6.80 5.56 -1.16
CA LYS A 116 -7.09 5.79 -2.59
C LYS A 116 -6.14 5.00 -3.45
N ILE A 117 -6.62 4.48 -4.58
CA ILE A 117 -5.75 3.86 -5.57
C ILE A 117 -5.10 4.95 -6.41
N VAL A 118 -3.79 4.82 -6.66
CA VAL A 118 -3.10 5.69 -7.62
C VAL A 118 -3.47 5.29 -9.05
N THR A 119 -4.37 6.04 -9.69
CA THR A 119 -4.81 5.79 -11.08
C THR A 119 -4.19 6.74 -12.09
N GLN A 120 -3.54 7.80 -11.62
CA GLN A 120 -2.83 8.79 -12.42
C GLN A 120 -1.45 9.02 -11.83
N LEU A 121 -0.49 9.43 -12.67
CA LEU A 121 0.82 9.87 -12.19
C LEU A 121 0.63 11.07 -11.26
N GLN A 122 1.16 10.98 -10.03
CA GLN A 122 1.06 12.05 -9.05
C GLN A 122 2.37 12.20 -8.28
N GLN A 123 2.61 13.37 -7.70
CA GLN A 123 3.72 13.56 -6.77
C GLN A 123 3.44 12.86 -5.43
N PHE A 124 4.50 12.56 -4.67
CA PHE A 124 4.32 12.21 -3.27
C PHE A 124 3.74 13.40 -2.51
N PRO A 125 2.90 13.15 -1.48
CA PRO A 125 2.53 14.20 -0.54
C PRO A 125 3.78 14.80 0.12
N ALA A 126 3.64 16.02 0.67
CA ALA A 126 4.68 16.58 1.50
C ALA A 126 4.99 15.62 2.65
N SER A 127 6.27 15.26 2.78
CA SER A 127 6.74 14.32 3.80
C SER A 127 6.38 14.85 5.19
N THR A 128 5.76 14.00 5.99
CA THR A 128 5.65 14.22 7.45
C THR A 128 6.65 13.43 8.26
N TYR A 129 7.60 12.77 7.58
CA TYR A 129 8.74 12.17 8.24
C TYR A 129 9.75 13.27 8.57
N GLU A 130 10.02 13.48 9.87
CA GLU A 130 10.90 14.53 10.38
C GLU A 130 12.38 14.10 10.49
N GLY A 131 12.78 12.98 9.87
CA GLY A 131 14.19 12.58 9.89
C GLY A 131 14.69 12.16 11.27
N LYS A 132 13.89 11.35 12.00
CA LYS A 132 14.26 10.85 13.33
C LYS A 132 15.62 10.14 13.27
N GLN A 133 16.58 10.67 14.03
CA GLN A 133 17.91 10.08 14.22
C GLN A 133 17.85 8.88 15.16
#